data_AF-A0A852C6Z6-F1
#
_entry.id   AF-A0A852C6Z6-F1
#
_cell.length_a   1.000
_cell.length_b   1.000
_cell.length_c   1.000
_cell.angle_alpha   90.00
_cell.angle_beta   90.00
_cell.angle_gamma   90.00
#
_symmetry.space_group_name_H-M   'P 1'
#
loop_
_entity.id
_entity.type
_entity.pdbx_description
1 polymer ?
#
loop_
_entity_poly.entity_id
_entity_poly.type
_entity_poly.pdbx_seq_one_letter_code
_entity_poly.pdbx_strand_id
1 'polypeptide(L)'
;IFFPLAPVLEFDYLICGDCGKEFMDSYLMQHFDWATCDNCRDSEDKHKLITRTEAKEEYLLKDCDLDKREPVLKFIVKKNPHNSRWGDMKLYLKLQVIKRSLEVWGSEESLQEAKELRRDSREKMKQKKFDKKVK
;
A
#
# COMPACT_ATOMS: atom_id res chain seq x y z
N ILE A 1 -6.72 -12.85 -53.13
CA ILE A 1 -6.34 -11.96 -52.02
C ILE A 1 -6.87 -12.60 -50.75
N PHE A 2 -6.02 -13.32 -50.02
CA PHE A 2 -6.35 -13.84 -48.69
C PHE A 2 -6.11 -12.70 -47.71
N PHE A 3 -7.18 -12.16 -47.12
CA PHE A 3 -7.03 -11.30 -45.95
C PHE A 3 -6.72 -12.22 -44.77
N PRO A 4 -5.59 -12.05 -44.06
CA PRO A 4 -5.39 -12.75 -42.81
C PRO A 4 -6.49 -12.32 -41.85
N LEU A 5 -7.19 -13.30 -41.26
CA LEU A 5 -8.10 -13.05 -40.14
C LEU A 5 -7.32 -12.28 -39.08
N ALA A 6 -7.84 -11.10 -38.70
CA ALA A 6 -7.25 -10.32 -37.63
C ALA A 6 -7.11 -11.22 -36.37
N PRO A 7 -5.98 -11.15 -35.65
CA PRO A 7 -5.81 -11.93 -34.43
C PRO A 7 -6.95 -11.58 -33.46
N VAL A 8 -7.67 -12.61 -33.01
CA VAL A 8 -8.65 -12.47 -31.93
C VAL A 8 -7.86 -12.06 -30.70
N LEU A 9 -8.04 -10.82 -30.25
CA LEU A 9 -7.56 -10.39 -28.94
C LEU A 9 -8.37 -11.18 -27.90
N GLU A 10 -7.76 -12.20 -27.31
CA GLU A 10 -8.22 -12.77 -26.05
C GLU A 10 -8.11 -11.65 -25.00
N PHE A 11 -9.21 -10.93 -24.79
CA PHE A 11 -9.33 -10.03 -23.66
C PHE A 11 -9.73 -10.88 -22.47
N ASP A 12 -8.81 -11.06 -21.52
CA ASP A 12 -9.12 -11.68 -20.24
C ASP A 12 -10.08 -10.77 -19.47
N TYR A 13 -11.38 -11.11 -19.50
CA TYR A 13 -12.37 -10.44 -18.68
C TYR A 13 -12.13 -10.78 -17.21
N LEU A 14 -12.00 -9.74 -16.37
CA LEU A 14 -11.76 -9.85 -14.94
C LEU A 14 -13.07 -9.65 -14.19
N ILE A 15 -13.26 -10.36 -13.07
CA ILE A 15 -14.45 -10.21 -12.21
C ILE A 15 -14.11 -9.23 -11.09
N CYS A 16 -14.93 -8.18 -10.94
CA CYS A 16 -14.78 -7.21 -9.86
C CYS A 16 -15.09 -7.87 -8.51
N GLY A 17 -14.14 -7.84 -7.57
CA GLY A 17 -14.30 -8.39 -6.22
C GLY A 17 -15.38 -7.69 -5.38
N ASP A 18 -15.82 -6.50 -5.79
CA ASP A 18 -16.80 -5.69 -5.04
C ASP A 18 -18.24 -5.85 -5.55
N CYS A 19 -18.44 -5.88 -6.87
CA CYS A 19 -19.78 -5.98 -7.45
C CYS A 19 -20.02 -7.24 -8.28
N GLY A 20 -19.01 -8.10 -8.47
CA GLY A 20 -19.10 -9.34 -9.25
C GLY A 20 -19.26 -9.14 -10.75
N LYS A 21 -19.25 -7.90 -11.25
CA LYS A 21 -19.37 -7.61 -12.69
C LYS A 21 -18.04 -7.80 -13.40
N GLU A 22 -18.12 -8.25 -14.64
CA GLU A 22 -16.97 -8.31 -15.54
C GLU A 22 -16.50 -6.90 -15.91
N PHE A 23 -15.18 -6.74 -15.96
CA PHE A 23 -14.51 -5.55 -16.45
C PHE A 23 -13.23 -5.97 -17.16
N MET A 24 -12.83 -5.24 -18.20
CA MET A 24 -11.58 -5.52 -18.91
C MET A 24 -10.39 -4.86 -18.22
N ASP A 25 -10.59 -3.63 -17.76
CA ASP A 25 -9.53 -2.81 -17.22
C ASP A 25 -10.07 -1.86 -16.15
N SER A 26 -9.21 -1.49 -15.21
CA SER A 26 -9.52 -0.49 -14.19
C SER A 26 -8.25 0.12 -13.63
N TYR A 27 -8.36 1.33 -13.07
CA TYR A 27 -7.22 2.00 -12.46
C TYR A 27 -6.51 1.15 -11.41
N LEU A 28 -7.29 0.44 -10.58
CA LEU A 28 -6.77 -0.39 -9.50
C LEU A 28 -6.10 -1.67 -10.03
N MET A 29 -6.63 -2.25 -11.10
CA MET A 29 -6.01 -3.38 -11.76
C MET A 29 -4.69 -2.97 -12.43
N GLN A 30 -4.68 -1.91 -13.24
CA GLN A 30 -3.47 -1.45 -13.94
C GLN A 30 -2.31 -1.13 -13.01
N HIS A 31 -2.60 -0.41 -11.91
CA HIS A 31 -1.56 0.13 -11.06
C HIS A 31 -1.19 -0.77 -9.88
N PHE A 32 -2.11 -1.63 -9.43
CA PHE A 32 -1.94 -2.39 -8.20
C PHE A 32 -2.26 -3.88 -8.33
N ASP A 33 -2.68 -4.37 -9.51
CA ASP A 33 -3.22 -5.73 -9.70
C ASP A 33 -4.40 -6.02 -8.76
N TRP A 34 -5.20 -5.00 -8.46
CA TRP A 34 -6.33 -5.11 -7.56
C TRP A 34 -7.65 -5.17 -8.33
N ALA A 35 -8.33 -6.31 -8.23
CA ALA A 35 -9.50 -6.66 -9.06
C ALA A 35 -10.79 -5.92 -8.66
N THR A 36 -10.80 -4.59 -8.83
CA THR A 36 -11.96 -3.74 -8.59
C THR A 36 -12.19 -2.84 -9.80
N CYS A 37 -13.39 -2.85 -10.37
CA CYS A 37 -13.74 -1.97 -11.49
C CYS A 37 -13.81 -0.50 -11.06
N ASP A 38 -13.65 0.44 -11.99
CA ASP A 38 -13.62 1.87 -11.66
C ASP A 38 -14.92 2.40 -11.04
N ASN A 39 -16.06 1.75 -11.30
CA ASN A 39 -17.34 2.11 -10.66
C ASN A 39 -17.38 1.79 -9.16
N CYS A 40 -16.61 0.80 -8.71
CA CYS A 40 -16.50 0.40 -7.31
C CYS A 40 -15.28 1.02 -6.62
N ARG A 41 -14.46 1.75 -7.38
CA ARG A 41 -13.28 2.42 -6.84
C ARG A 41 -13.72 3.55 -5.92
N ASP A 42 -13.19 3.52 -4.71
CA ASP A 42 -13.40 4.53 -3.67
C ASP A 42 -12.05 5.05 -3.21
N SER A 43 -11.65 6.22 -3.71
CA SER A 43 -10.33 6.79 -3.44
C SER A 43 -10.18 7.43 -2.06
N GLU A 44 -11.29 7.72 -1.37
CA GLU A 44 -11.27 8.45 -0.10
C GLU A 44 -11.18 7.51 1.09
N ASP A 45 -11.82 6.33 1.01
CA ASP A 45 -11.85 5.37 2.11
C ASP A 45 -11.21 4.04 1.72
N LYS A 46 -11.97 3.15 1.07
CA LYS A 46 -11.56 1.75 0.88
C LYS A 46 -10.28 1.59 0.06
N HIS A 47 -10.14 2.34 -1.04
CA HIS A 47 -9.02 2.26 -1.98
C HIS A 47 -8.09 3.47 -1.86
N LYS A 48 -8.02 4.05 -0.65
CA LYS A 48 -7.10 5.14 -0.33
C LYS A 48 -5.65 4.74 -0.59
N LEU A 49 -4.88 5.67 -1.13
CA LEU A 49 -3.44 5.54 -1.29
C LEU A 49 -2.70 6.14 -0.10
N ILE A 50 -1.64 5.48 0.35
CA ILE A 50 -0.77 5.95 1.43
C ILE A 50 0.68 6.00 0.96
N THR A 51 1.46 6.90 1.54
CA THR A 51 2.88 7.06 1.22
C THR A 51 3.70 5.89 1.77
N ARG A 52 4.89 5.68 1.20
CA ARG A 52 5.87 4.73 1.75
C ARG A 52 6.16 4.97 3.23
N THR A 53 6.26 6.24 3.64
CA THR A 53 6.56 6.60 5.03
C THR A 53 5.40 6.23 5.94
N GLU A 54 4.16 6.59 5.57
CA GLU A 54 2.96 6.19 6.31
C GLU A 54 2.84 4.67 6.42
N ALA A 55 3.10 3.92 5.34
CA ALA A 55 3.09 2.46 5.38
C ALA A 55 4.08 1.89 6.41
N LYS A 56 5.29 2.46 6.51
CA LYS A 56 6.32 2.00 7.46
C LYS A 56 6.03 2.42 8.90
N GLU A 57 5.47 3.61 9.10
CA GLU A 57 5.18 4.15 10.42
C GLU A 57 3.90 3.57 11.02
N GLU A 58 2.82 3.53 10.24
CA GLU A 58 1.51 3.06 10.69
C GLU A 58 1.38 1.54 10.68
N TYR A 59 2.10 0.81 9.82
CA TYR A 59 2.03 -0.66 9.77
C TYR A 59 3.33 -1.34 10.21
N LEU A 60 4.26 -0.54 10.75
CA LEU A 60 5.58 -0.99 11.25
C LEU A 60 6.38 -1.84 10.25
N LEU A 61 6.09 -1.67 8.95
CA LEU A 61 6.74 -2.39 7.86
C LEU A 61 8.16 -1.89 7.60
N LYS A 62 9.02 -2.79 7.12
CA LYS A 62 10.38 -2.47 6.67
C LYS A 62 10.44 -2.40 5.15
N ASP A 63 11.56 -1.87 4.63
CA ASP A 63 11.76 -1.76 3.19
C ASP A 63 11.76 -3.13 2.49
N CYS A 64 12.27 -4.18 3.14
CA CYS A 64 12.19 -5.55 2.62
C CYS A 64 10.75 -6.06 2.52
N ASP A 65 9.86 -5.61 3.40
CA ASP A 65 8.47 -6.06 3.41
C ASP A 65 7.67 -5.42 2.29
N LEU A 66 8.11 -4.27 1.76
CA LEU A 66 7.48 -3.60 0.60
C LEU A 66 8.13 -4.03 -0.72
N ASP A 67 9.46 -4.02 -0.77
CA ASP A 67 10.22 -4.13 -2.03
C ASP A 67 10.64 -5.57 -2.38
N LYS A 68 10.69 -6.50 -1.41
CA LYS A 68 11.27 -7.85 -1.62
C LYS A 68 10.30 -9.00 -1.37
N ARG A 69 9.37 -8.88 -0.42
CA ARG A 69 8.40 -9.94 -0.15
C ARG A 69 7.47 -10.12 -1.35
N GLU A 70 7.32 -11.38 -1.78
CA GLU A 70 6.44 -11.75 -2.88
C GLU A 70 4.97 -11.88 -2.40
N PRO A 71 3.99 -11.38 -3.17
CA PRO A 71 4.16 -10.54 -4.36
C PRO A 71 4.66 -9.13 -4.01
N VAL A 72 5.57 -8.58 -4.81
CA VAL A 72 6.10 -7.22 -4.57
C VAL A 72 4.96 -6.20 -4.69
N LEU A 73 4.84 -5.28 -3.73
CA LEU A 73 3.78 -4.29 -3.76
C LEU A 73 4.04 -3.26 -4.85
N LYS A 74 3.09 -3.12 -5.77
CA LYS A 74 3.11 -2.07 -6.78
C LYS A 74 2.82 -0.71 -6.16
N PHE A 75 3.36 0.34 -6.78
CA PHE A 75 3.19 1.71 -6.32
C PHE A 75 3.07 2.68 -7.50
N ILE A 76 2.46 3.83 -7.22
CA ILE A 76 2.41 4.96 -8.13
C ILE A 76 3.44 6.01 -7.69
N VAL A 77 4.16 6.56 -8.65
CA VAL A 77 5.12 7.64 -8.41
C VAL A 77 4.44 8.99 -8.65
N LYS A 78 4.53 9.91 -7.68
CA LYS A 78 4.05 11.30 -7.81
C LYS A 78 5.12 12.30 -7.39
N LYS A 79 5.06 13.52 -7.94
CA LYS A 79 5.91 14.62 -7.48
C LYS A 79 5.62 14.95 -6.02
N ASN A 80 6.66 15.18 -5.24
CA ASN A 80 6.53 15.53 -3.82
C ASN A 80 5.74 16.85 -3.68
N PRO A 81 4.66 16.90 -2.85
CA PRO A 81 3.75 18.04 -2.86
C PRO A 81 4.34 19.23 -2.08
N HIS A 82 5.32 19.00 -1.21
CA HIS A 82 6.01 20.05 -0.48
C HIS A 82 7.08 20.73 -1.34
N ASN A 83 7.77 19.98 -2.19
CA ASN A 83 8.76 20.53 -3.11
C ASN A 83 8.99 19.59 -4.30
N SER A 84 8.67 20.05 -5.50
CA SER A 84 8.83 19.29 -6.74
C SER A 84 10.29 18.94 -7.09
N ARG A 85 11.28 19.60 -6.46
CA ARG A 85 12.71 19.27 -6.59
C ARG A 85 13.16 18.14 -5.68
N TRP A 86 12.37 17.78 -4.67
CA TRP A 86 12.65 16.61 -3.84
C TRP A 86 12.37 15.33 -4.61
N GLY A 87 12.89 14.21 -4.10
CA GLY A 87 12.63 12.90 -4.68
C GLY A 87 11.12 12.61 -4.77
N ASP A 88 10.72 11.91 -5.83
CA ASP A 88 9.32 11.56 -6.05
C ASP A 88 8.79 10.67 -4.92
N MET A 89 7.52 10.88 -4.56
CA MET A 89 6.84 10.06 -3.56
C MET A 89 6.34 8.75 -4.20
N LYS A 90 6.39 7.67 -3.43
CA LYS A 90 5.75 6.40 -3.76
C LYS A 90 4.45 6.26 -2.98
N LEU A 91 3.37 5.98 -3.69
CA LEU A 91 2.03 5.76 -3.16
C LEU A 91 1.62 4.30 -3.34
N TYR A 92 1.24 3.65 -2.25
CA TYR A 92 0.79 2.27 -2.19
C TYR A 92 -0.71 2.22 -1.89
N LEU A 93 -1.38 1.18 -2.35
CA LEU A 93 -2.78 0.91 -2.00
C LEU A 93 -2.87 0.48 -0.53
N LYS A 94 -3.63 1.21 0.30
CA LYS A 94 -3.74 0.95 1.74
C LYS A 94 -4.14 -0.50 2.05
N LEU A 95 -5.08 -1.07 1.30
CA LEU A 95 -5.52 -2.46 1.47
C LEU A 95 -4.39 -3.48 1.30
N GLN A 96 -3.52 -3.29 0.30
CA GLN A 96 -2.36 -4.15 0.10
C GLN A 96 -1.36 -4.04 1.23
N VAL A 97 -1.16 -2.82 1.75
CA VAL A 97 -0.29 -2.59 2.91
C VAL A 97 -0.85 -3.26 4.17
N ILE A 98 -2.17 -3.17 4.42
CA ILE A 98 -2.83 -3.87 5.53
C ILE A 98 -2.62 -5.38 5.38
N LYS A 99 -2.88 -5.94 4.21
CA LYS A 99 -2.69 -7.38 3.95
C LYS A 99 -1.23 -7.79 4.20
N ARG A 100 -0.27 -7.02 3.71
CA ARG A 100 1.17 -7.24 3.95
C ARG A 100 1.52 -7.14 5.44
N SER A 101 0.90 -6.21 6.16
CA SER A 101 1.09 -6.07 7.60
C SER A 101 0.61 -7.30 8.36
N LEU A 102 -0.56 -7.83 8.00
CA LEU A 102 -1.09 -9.07 8.58
C LEU A 102 -0.19 -10.27 8.25
N GLU A 103 0.39 -10.35 7.05
CA GLU A 103 1.37 -11.38 6.69
C GLU A 103 2.67 -11.27 7.52
N VAL A 104 3.06 -10.07 7.93
CA VAL A 104 4.31 -9.82 8.70
C VAL A 104 4.10 -10.03 10.19
N TRP A 105 2.98 -9.56 10.73
CA TRP A 105 2.68 -9.52 12.16
C TRP A 105 1.76 -10.65 12.63
N GLY A 106 1.13 -11.37 11.71
CA GLY A 106 0.18 -12.47 11.99
C GLY A 106 -1.23 -11.98 12.34
N SER A 107 -1.36 -10.93 13.15
CA SER A 107 -2.65 -10.35 13.53
C SER A 107 -2.57 -8.83 13.72
N GLU A 108 -3.73 -8.18 13.69
CA GLU A 108 -3.85 -6.75 14.01
C GLU A 108 -3.51 -6.49 15.49
N GLU A 109 -3.83 -7.43 16.38
CA GLU A 109 -3.50 -7.36 17.80
C GLU A 109 -1.98 -7.31 18.02
N SER A 110 -1.23 -8.19 17.36
CA SER A 110 0.24 -8.19 17.46
C SER A 110 0.87 -6.92 16.90
N LEU A 111 0.30 -6.34 15.83
CA LEU A 111 0.72 -5.04 15.31
C LEU A 111 0.47 -3.94 16.36
N GLN A 112 -0.69 -3.93 16.99
CA GLN A 112 -1.08 -2.93 17.99
C GLN A 112 -0.21 -3.03 19.25
N GLU A 113 0.04 -4.22 19.77
CA GLU A 113 0.97 -4.45 20.88
C GLU A 113 2.38 -3.91 20.55
N ALA A 114 2.87 -4.18 19.33
CA ALA A 114 4.17 -3.68 18.88
C ALA A 114 4.20 -2.14 18.79
N LYS A 115 3.10 -1.49 18.41
CA LYS A 115 2.97 -0.02 18.42
C LYS A 115 3.05 0.55 19.83
N GLU A 116 2.33 -0.06 20.77
CA GLU A 116 2.31 0.37 22.18
C GLU A 116 3.69 0.23 22.82
N LEU A 117 4.37 -0.91 22.62
CA LEU A 117 5.74 -1.11 23.09
C LEU A 117 6.72 -0.06 22.53
N ARG A 118 6.57 0.33 21.26
CA ARG A 118 7.39 1.39 20.65
C ARG A 118 7.09 2.76 21.24
N ARG A 119 5.82 3.08 21.52
CA ARG A 119 5.41 4.33 22.17
C ARG A 119 6.01 4.43 23.57
N ASP A 120 5.79 3.41 24.39
CA ASP A 120 6.26 3.36 25.77
C ASP A 120 7.78 3.44 25.85
N SER A 121 8.48 2.75 24.94
CA SER A 121 9.95 2.83 24.84
C SER A 121 10.41 4.24 24.49
N ARG A 122 9.70 4.94 23.60
CA ARG A 122 10.00 6.32 23.20
C ARG A 122 9.78 7.29 24.37
N GLU A 123 8.72 7.10 25.15
CA GLU A 123 8.43 7.89 26.34
C GLU A 123 9.48 7.67 27.43
N LYS A 124 9.83 6.41 27.72
CA LYS A 124 10.91 6.06 28.67
C LYS A 124 12.25 6.70 28.25
N MET A 125 12.59 6.69 26.97
CA MET A 125 13.80 7.35 26.46
C MET A 125 13.76 8.87 26.62
N LYS A 126 12.60 9.50 26.36
CA LYS A 126 12.42 10.95 26.57
C LYS A 126 12.59 11.32 28.05
N GLN A 127 11.98 10.56 28.96
CA GLN A 127 12.11 10.78 30.40
C GLN A 127 13.56 10.67 30.86
N LYS A 128 14.26 9.57 30.51
CA LYS A 128 15.68 9.39 30.84
C LYS A 128 16.57 10.52 30.32
N LYS A 129 16.26 11.05 29.12
CA LYS A 129 17.00 12.19 28.53
C LYS A 129 16.75 13.48 29.29
N PHE A 130 15.53 13.70 29.80
CA PHE A 130 15.19 14.84 30.63
C PHE A 130 15.88 14.74 31.99
N ASP A 131 15.77 13.61 32.68
CA ASP A 131 16.39 13.39 34.00
C ASP A 131 17.91 13.61 33.96
N LYS A 132 18.59 13.19 32.87
CA LYS A 132 20.03 13.43 32.68
C LYS A 132 20.40 14.90 32.49
N LYS A 133 19.48 15.75 32.01
CA LYS A 133 19.73 17.20 31.83
C LYS A 133 19.44 18.02 33.08
N VAL A 134 18.58 17.51 33.96
CA VAL A 134 18.18 18.17 35.21
C VAL A 134 19.13 17.83 36.36
N LYS A 135 19.84 16.70 36.28
CA LYS A 135 20.96 16.35 37.15
C LYS A 135 22.26 17.03 36.71
#